data_AF-C1DR77-F1
#
_entry.id   AF-C1DR77-F1
#
_cell.length_a   1.000
_cell.length_b   1.000
_cell.length_c   1.000
_cell.angle_alpha   90.00
_cell.angle_beta   90.00
_cell.angle_gamma   90.00
#
_symmetry.space_group_name_H-M   'P 1'
#
loop_
_entity.id
_entity.type
_entity.pdbx_description
1 polymer ?
#
loop_
_entity_poly.entity_id
_entity_poly.type
_entity_poly.pdbx_seq_one_letter_code
_entity_poly.pdbx_strand_id
1 'polypeptide(L)'
;MTNPPLFLRQGVPPAHLGTRIHSTVQQALDDQRLVGAVILVARDGELIHQQAAGFADRESARPMTLEAVFRLASVSKPIVSTAALALVAQGRLDLDAGIEHWLPEFQPRLADRRSARITVRQLLSHTAGLGYRFFEADTAGPYARAGVSDGMDASGISLEENLRRLASVPLLYEPGTAWGYSLATDVLGALIARAHGTPLHEAVRQLVTGPLGMVDTGFVARDPQRVATAYVNDAPQPHRLAEGETVSAFEGAVGITYSPSRIFDPQAFPSGGAGMAGTAQDLLRLLEALRQGCGAFLPNEWIAEMARDQTDGRELPDAPGFGFGLGFSVLRDPVLAASPESAGTWRWGGAYGHSWFVDRAQGLSVVAFTNTLYEGMSGRFVTDLRDAVYGALEVR
;
A
#
# COMPACT_ATOMS: atom_id res chain seq x y z
N MET A 1 26.17 -14.39 3.24
CA MET A 1 25.48 -15.55 2.64
C MET A 1 24.27 -15.00 1.92
N THR A 2 24.28 -14.96 0.59
CA THR A 2 23.13 -14.53 -0.22
C THR A 2 22.08 -15.63 -0.15
N ASN A 3 20.96 -15.37 0.52
CA ASN A 3 19.80 -16.27 0.41
C ASN A 3 19.41 -16.37 -1.07
N PRO A 4 19.08 -17.58 -1.58
CA PRO A 4 18.53 -17.69 -2.91
C PRO A 4 17.25 -16.82 -2.99
N PRO A 5 16.99 -16.18 -4.13
CA PRO A 5 15.75 -15.44 -4.31
C PRO A 5 14.57 -16.37 -4.01
N LEU A 6 13.59 -15.87 -3.25
CA LEU A 6 12.38 -16.61 -2.94
C LEU A 6 11.57 -16.77 -4.24
N PHE A 7 11.91 -17.78 -5.04
CA PHE A 7 11.09 -18.19 -6.17
C PHE A 7 9.93 -19.00 -5.63
N LEU A 8 8.71 -18.49 -5.82
CA LEU A 8 7.52 -19.26 -5.54
C LEU A 8 7.51 -20.49 -6.43
N ARG A 9 7.29 -21.64 -5.81
CA ARG A 9 7.13 -22.90 -6.55
C ARG A 9 5.81 -22.84 -7.31
N GLN A 10 5.74 -23.45 -8.48
CA GLN A 10 4.45 -23.62 -9.16
C GLN A 10 3.67 -24.72 -8.43
N GLY A 11 2.44 -24.42 -8.03
CA GLY A 11 1.55 -25.34 -7.33
C GLY A 11 0.42 -25.84 -8.22
N VAL A 12 -0.29 -26.87 -7.74
CA VAL A 12 -1.50 -27.37 -8.41
C VAL A 12 -2.72 -26.61 -7.85
N PRO A 13 -3.48 -25.87 -8.70
CA PRO A 13 -4.67 -25.19 -8.22
C PRO A 13 -5.75 -26.18 -7.76
N PRO A 14 -6.53 -25.82 -6.72
CA PRO A 14 -7.81 -26.46 -6.43
C PRO A 14 -8.73 -26.45 -7.65
N ALA A 15 -9.62 -27.44 -7.72
CA ALA A 15 -10.58 -27.55 -8.80
C ALA A 15 -11.37 -26.23 -8.96
N HIS A 16 -11.56 -25.80 -10.22
CA HIS A 16 -12.30 -24.60 -10.60
C HIS A 16 -11.74 -23.24 -10.15
N LEU A 17 -10.64 -23.17 -9.37
CA LEU A 17 -10.06 -21.88 -8.92
C LEU A 17 -9.75 -20.96 -10.12
N GLY A 18 -8.97 -21.48 -11.08
CA GLY A 18 -8.59 -20.71 -12.26
C GLY A 18 -9.79 -20.26 -13.09
N THR A 19 -10.78 -21.13 -13.28
CA THR A 19 -12.01 -20.80 -14.02
C THR A 19 -12.83 -19.71 -13.32
N ARG A 20 -13.01 -19.80 -11.99
CA ARG A 20 -13.74 -18.80 -11.20
C ARG A 20 -13.08 -17.42 -11.28
N ILE A 21 -11.77 -17.36 -11.03
CA ILE A 21 -11.01 -16.10 -11.13
C ILE A 21 -11.09 -15.55 -12.55
N HIS A 22 -10.88 -16.38 -13.56
CA HIS A 22 -10.93 -15.96 -14.96
C HIS A 22 -12.29 -15.35 -15.31
N SER A 23 -13.39 -16.02 -14.96
CA SER A 23 -14.75 -15.52 -15.21
C SER A 23 -15.02 -14.19 -14.49
N THR A 24 -14.60 -14.05 -13.23
CA THR A 24 -14.74 -12.78 -12.48
C THR A 24 -13.98 -11.63 -13.13
N VAL A 25 -12.74 -11.88 -13.55
CA VAL A 25 -11.91 -10.87 -14.23
C VAL A 25 -12.51 -10.51 -15.59
N GLN A 26 -12.93 -11.51 -16.37
CA GLN A 26 -13.52 -11.29 -17.69
C GLN A 26 -14.81 -10.48 -17.58
N GLN A 27 -15.68 -10.80 -16.61
CA GLN A 27 -16.92 -10.05 -16.39
C GLN A 27 -16.62 -8.57 -16.06
N ALA A 28 -15.60 -8.28 -15.24
CA ALA A 28 -15.23 -6.90 -14.93
C ALA A 28 -14.69 -6.12 -16.15
N LEU A 29 -14.04 -6.81 -17.09
CA LEU A 29 -13.60 -6.21 -18.36
C LEU A 29 -14.78 -6.00 -19.32
N ASP A 30 -15.67 -6.99 -19.44
CA ASP A 30 -16.85 -6.93 -20.32
C ASP A 30 -17.85 -5.87 -19.86
N ASP A 31 -18.03 -5.72 -18.54
CA ASP A 31 -18.81 -4.65 -17.91
C ASP A 31 -18.15 -3.27 -18.02
N GLN A 32 -16.93 -3.20 -18.58
CA GLN A 32 -16.11 -2.00 -18.64
C GLN A 32 -15.83 -1.38 -17.26
N ARG A 33 -15.79 -2.17 -16.18
CA ARG A 33 -15.40 -1.68 -14.85
C ARG A 33 -13.89 -1.64 -14.67
N LEU A 34 -13.15 -2.46 -15.43
CA LEU A 34 -11.69 -2.48 -15.46
C LEU A 34 -11.18 -2.35 -16.90
N VAL A 35 -9.96 -1.81 -17.04
CA VAL A 35 -9.25 -1.80 -18.34
C VAL A 35 -8.25 -2.95 -18.45
N GLY A 36 -7.52 -3.26 -17.36
CA GLY A 36 -6.62 -4.39 -17.30
C GLY A 36 -6.20 -4.73 -15.88
N ALA A 37 -5.76 -5.97 -15.68
CA ALA A 37 -5.39 -6.48 -14.37
C ALA A 37 -4.30 -7.57 -14.44
N VAL A 38 -3.53 -7.68 -13.36
CA VAL A 38 -2.64 -8.80 -13.05
C VAL A 38 -3.05 -9.38 -11.69
N ILE A 39 -3.42 -10.65 -11.69
CA ILE A 39 -3.90 -11.38 -10.51
C ILE A 39 -2.95 -12.54 -10.21
N LEU A 40 -2.45 -12.59 -8.99
CA LEU A 40 -1.62 -13.69 -8.49
C LEU A 40 -2.23 -14.26 -7.21
N VAL A 41 -2.26 -15.59 -7.11
CA VAL A 41 -2.70 -16.31 -5.91
C VAL A 41 -1.63 -17.33 -5.55
N ALA A 42 -1.11 -17.22 -4.33
CA ALA A 42 -0.23 -18.22 -3.74
C ALA A 42 -0.91 -18.88 -2.54
N ARG A 43 -0.69 -20.19 -2.38
CA ARG A 43 -1.12 -20.95 -1.21
C ARG A 43 0.04 -21.82 -0.73
N ASP A 44 0.34 -21.76 0.56
CA ASP A 44 1.39 -22.56 1.20
C ASP A 44 2.78 -22.42 0.54
N GLY A 45 3.07 -21.25 -0.03
CA GLY A 45 4.34 -20.95 -0.70
C GLY A 45 4.38 -21.34 -2.19
N GLU A 46 3.28 -21.84 -2.72
CA GLU A 46 3.14 -22.23 -4.12
C GLU A 46 2.22 -21.26 -4.87
N LEU A 47 2.65 -20.79 -6.04
CA LEU A 47 1.82 -20.02 -6.96
C LEU A 47 0.81 -20.96 -7.62
N ILE A 48 -0.47 -20.79 -7.28
CA ILE A 48 -1.56 -21.64 -7.76
C ILE A 48 -2.42 -20.95 -8.83
N HIS A 49 -2.33 -19.63 -8.97
CA HIS A 49 -2.94 -18.90 -10.09
C HIS A 49 -2.09 -17.69 -10.47
N GLN A 50 -1.97 -17.45 -11.77
CA GLN A 50 -1.44 -16.21 -12.33
C GLN A 50 -2.20 -15.87 -13.61
N GLN A 51 -2.59 -14.60 -13.76
CA GLN A 51 -3.31 -14.12 -14.93
C GLN A 51 -2.97 -12.66 -15.18
N ALA A 52 -2.72 -12.32 -16.44
CA ALA A 52 -2.81 -10.97 -16.97
C ALA A 52 -4.03 -10.90 -17.89
N ALA A 53 -4.83 -9.83 -17.80
CA ALA A 53 -6.04 -9.68 -18.59
C ALA A 53 -6.28 -8.22 -18.98
N GLY A 54 -6.98 -8.01 -20.10
CA GLY A 54 -7.26 -6.68 -20.64
C GLY A 54 -6.02 -5.98 -21.21
N PHE A 55 -5.99 -4.65 -21.09
CA PHE A 55 -4.96 -3.81 -21.70
C PHE A 55 -4.10 -3.10 -20.65
N ALA A 56 -2.79 -3.10 -20.86
CA ALA A 56 -1.89 -2.18 -20.17
C ALA A 56 -2.08 -0.73 -20.67
N ASP A 57 -2.45 -0.57 -21.94
CA ASP A 57 -2.87 0.70 -22.53
C ASP A 57 -3.92 0.40 -23.62
N ARG A 58 -5.16 0.79 -23.38
CA ARG A 58 -6.31 0.51 -24.24
C ARG A 58 -6.24 1.27 -25.56
N GLU A 59 -5.83 2.54 -25.53
CA GLU A 59 -5.80 3.40 -26.72
C GLU A 59 -4.77 2.94 -27.76
N SER A 60 -3.67 2.31 -27.32
CA SER A 60 -2.68 1.66 -28.19
C SER A 60 -2.89 0.15 -28.38
N ALA A 61 -3.97 -0.40 -27.82
CA ALA A 61 -4.27 -1.84 -27.78
C ALA A 61 -3.10 -2.70 -27.25
N ARG A 62 -2.30 -2.16 -26.32
CA ARG A 62 -1.19 -2.88 -25.71
C ARG A 62 -1.74 -3.85 -24.65
N PRO A 63 -1.57 -5.18 -24.83
CA PRO A 63 -2.11 -6.16 -23.89
C PRO A 63 -1.43 -6.02 -22.53
N MET A 64 -2.18 -6.36 -21.47
CA MET A 64 -1.60 -6.51 -20.14
C MET A 64 -0.66 -7.74 -20.10
N THR A 65 0.46 -7.63 -19.39
CA THR A 65 1.40 -8.74 -19.18
C THR A 65 1.64 -8.96 -17.69
N LEU A 66 2.11 -10.14 -17.30
CA LEU A 66 2.43 -10.45 -15.89
C LEU A 66 3.56 -9.57 -15.35
N GLU A 67 4.44 -9.10 -16.24
CA GLU A 67 5.59 -8.24 -15.96
C GLU A 67 5.25 -6.75 -15.98
N ALA A 68 3.97 -6.39 -16.18
CA ALA A 68 3.55 -4.99 -16.17
C ALA A 68 3.91 -4.31 -14.84
N VAL A 69 4.43 -3.09 -14.94
CA VAL A 69 4.79 -2.26 -13.79
C VAL A 69 3.64 -1.30 -13.49
N PHE A 70 3.28 -1.19 -12.22
CA PHE A 70 2.18 -0.35 -11.75
C PHE A 70 2.71 0.73 -10.83
N ARG A 71 2.06 1.90 -10.85
CA ARG A 71 2.22 2.91 -9.80
C ARG A 71 1.54 2.39 -8.54
N LEU A 72 2.27 2.20 -7.46
CA LEU A 72 1.80 1.43 -6.30
C LEU A 72 0.87 2.22 -5.38
N ALA A 73 0.98 3.56 -5.34
CA ALA A 73 0.33 4.36 -4.32
C ALA A 73 0.54 3.71 -2.93
N SER A 74 -0.53 3.51 -2.16
CA SER A 74 -0.50 2.99 -0.80
C SER A 74 0.02 1.54 -0.66
N VAL A 75 0.22 0.80 -1.75
CA VAL A 75 0.95 -0.47 -1.72
C VAL A 75 2.44 -0.27 -1.37
N SER A 76 2.95 0.96 -1.45
CA SER A 76 4.29 1.33 -0.94
C SER A 76 4.42 1.12 0.58
N LYS A 77 3.32 1.26 1.33
CA LYS A 77 3.32 1.26 2.80
C LYS A 77 3.84 -0.03 3.45
N PRO A 78 3.39 -1.24 3.07
CA PRO A 78 3.96 -2.47 3.63
C PRO A 78 5.46 -2.62 3.34
N ILE A 79 5.94 -2.15 2.19
CA ILE A 79 7.38 -2.19 1.83
C ILE A 79 8.19 -1.29 2.78
N VAL A 80 7.76 -0.04 2.95
CA VAL A 80 8.44 0.93 3.82
C VAL A 80 8.32 0.56 5.29
N SER A 81 7.17 0.02 5.72
CA SER A 81 6.96 -0.47 7.09
C SER A 81 7.88 -1.66 7.41
N THR A 82 8.07 -2.55 6.44
CA THR A 82 9.04 -3.66 6.56
C THR A 82 10.47 -3.13 6.70
N ALA A 83 10.85 -2.09 5.96
CA ALA A 83 12.16 -1.46 6.09
C ALA A 83 12.37 -0.85 7.49
N ALA A 84 11.34 -0.21 8.06
CA ALA A 84 11.38 0.27 9.43
C ALA A 84 11.56 -0.88 10.44
N LEU A 85 10.82 -1.97 10.31
CA LEU A 85 10.98 -3.12 11.20
C LEU A 85 12.32 -3.84 11.03
N ALA A 86 12.91 -3.84 9.84
CA ALA A 86 14.27 -4.33 9.64
C ALA A 86 15.29 -3.49 10.44
N LEU A 87 15.11 -2.17 10.53
CA LEU A 87 15.93 -1.30 11.37
C LEU A 87 15.65 -1.50 12.88
N VAL A 88 14.41 -1.81 13.26
CA VAL A 88 14.07 -2.19 14.65
C VAL A 88 14.79 -3.48 15.03
N ALA A 89 14.74 -4.51 14.17
CA ALA A 89 15.46 -5.76 14.39
C ALA A 89 16.99 -5.59 14.49
N GLN A 90 17.53 -4.54 13.86
CA GLN A 90 18.95 -4.18 13.94
C GLN A 90 19.29 -3.30 15.17
N GLY A 91 18.30 -2.95 16.01
CA GLY A 91 18.48 -2.04 17.15
C GLY A 91 18.76 -0.59 16.76
N ARG A 92 18.45 -0.20 15.51
CA ARG A 92 18.68 1.15 14.97
C ARG A 92 17.45 2.04 15.08
N LEU A 93 16.28 1.44 15.23
CA LEU A 93 15.02 2.08 15.57
C LEU A 93 14.42 1.40 16.80
N ASP A 94 13.68 2.17 17.57
CA ASP A 94 12.87 1.68 18.68
C ASP A 94 11.42 2.10 18.41
N LEU A 95 10.50 1.13 18.46
CA LEU A 95 9.08 1.35 18.18
C LEU A 95 8.46 2.39 19.11
N ASP A 96 8.89 2.43 20.36
CA ASP A 96 8.25 3.21 21.44
C ASP A 96 9.06 4.47 21.79
N ALA A 97 10.21 4.66 21.15
CA ALA A 97 10.98 5.90 21.18
C ALA A 97 10.26 7.03 20.42
N GLY A 98 10.53 8.26 20.87
CA GLY A 98 9.99 9.46 20.25
C GLY A 98 10.76 9.77 18.97
N ILE A 99 10.04 10.15 17.92
CA ILE A 99 10.65 10.37 16.60
C ILE A 99 11.58 11.59 16.58
N GLU A 100 11.49 12.48 17.57
CA GLU A 100 12.38 13.63 17.76
C GLU A 100 13.86 13.23 17.89
N HIS A 101 14.16 11.97 18.24
CA HIS A 101 15.51 11.44 18.25
C HIS A 101 16.14 11.42 16.83
N TRP A 102 15.33 11.16 15.80
CA TRP A 102 15.78 11.08 14.41
C TRP A 102 15.37 12.30 13.56
N LEU A 103 14.25 12.94 13.91
CA LEU A 103 13.64 14.06 13.21
C LEU A 103 13.34 15.21 14.18
N PRO A 104 14.36 15.84 14.80
CA PRO A 104 14.16 16.93 15.76
C PRO A 104 13.43 18.15 15.16
N GLU A 105 13.45 18.32 13.84
CA GLU A 105 12.74 19.37 13.11
C GLU A 105 11.24 19.13 12.94
N PHE A 106 10.77 17.88 13.07
CA PHE A 106 9.36 17.53 12.87
C PHE A 106 8.60 17.54 14.19
N GLN A 107 8.07 18.72 14.56
CA GLN A 107 7.37 18.93 15.83
C GLN A 107 5.97 19.55 15.64
N PRO A 108 5.02 18.82 15.02
CA PRO A 108 3.64 19.28 14.94
C PRO A 108 3.05 19.45 16.35
N ARG A 109 2.14 20.42 16.47
CA ARG A 109 1.44 20.73 17.72
C ARG A 109 -0.02 20.34 17.63
N LEU A 110 -0.67 20.19 18.76
CA LEU A 110 -2.13 20.07 18.82
C LEU A 110 -2.79 21.42 18.53
N ALA A 111 -4.10 21.42 18.28
CA ALA A 111 -4.87 22.65 18.01
C ALA A 111 -4.76 23.68 19.15
N ASP A 112 -4.60 23.23 20.39
CA ASP A 112 -4.37 24.07 21.58
C ASP A 112 -2.90 24.49 21.78
N ARG A 113 -2.05 24.24 20.77
CA ARG A 113 -0.62 24.57 20.70
C ARG A 113 0.29 23.76 21.63
N ARG A 114 -0.22 22.74 22.33
CA ARG A 114 0.63 21.81 23.09
C ARG A 114 1.51 21.00 22.14
N SER A 115 2.76 20.77 22.55
CA SER A 115 3.63 19.80 21.89
C SER A 115 3.12 18.38 22.15
N ALA A 116 3.24 17.51 21.16
CA ALA A 116 2.88 16.10 21.28
C ALA A 116 4.10 15.23 20.95
N ARG A 117 4.26 14.12 21.67
CA ARG A 117 5.29 13.12 21.38
C ARG A 117 4.71 12.09 20.43
N ILE A 118 5.33 11.91 19.27
CA ILE A 118 4.97 10.87 18.29
C ILE A 118 6.02 9.77 18.37
N THR A 119 5.59 8.52 18.38
CA THR A 119 6.47 7.33 18.36
C THR A 119 6.55 6.69 16.98
N VAL A 120 7.56 5.87 16.75
CA VAL A 120 7.69 5.09 15.50
C VAL A 120 6.49 4.15 15.31
N ARG A 121 6.02 3.52 16.40
CA ARG A 121 4.81 2.69 16.42
C ARG A 121 3.58 3.46 15.93
N GLN A 122 3.36 4.67 16.44
CA GLN A 122 2.22 5.50 16.05
C GLN A 122 2.29 5.95 14.58
N LEU A 123 3.49 6.11 14.02
CA LEU A 123 3.62 6.35 12.58
C LEU A 123 3.23 5.11 11.76
N LEU A 124 3.73 3.94 12.16
CA LEU A 124 3.45 2.65 11.51
C LEU A 124 1.97 2.25 11.59
N SER A 125 1.26 2.62 12.66
CA SER A 125 -0.12 2.24 12.90
C SER A 125 -1.17 3.30 12.53
N HIS A 126 -0.76 4.44 11.97
CA HIS A 126 -1.66 5.58 11.67
C HIS A 126 -2.42 6.11 12.90
N THR A 127 -1.74 6.18 14.05
CA THR A 127 -2.29 6.76 15.29
C THR A 127 -1.49 7.98 15.75
N ALA A 128 -0.76 8.64 14.84
CA ALA A 128 0.10 9.79 15.14
C ALA A 128 -0.62 11.15 15.17
N GLY A 129 -1.94 11.19 14.90
CA GLY A 129 -2.69 12.45 14.80
C GLY A 129 -2.51 13.21 13.48
N LEU A 130 -1.77 12.63 12.52
CA LEU A 130 -1.58 13.19 11.19
C LEU A 130 -2.80 12.88 10.29
N GLY A 131 -2.89 13.55 9.15
CA GLY A 131 -3.92 13.32 8.12
C GLY A 131 -3.35 13.28 6.71
N TYR A 132 -4.25 13.42 5.74
CA TYR A 132 -3.96 13.58 4.31
C TYR A 132 -4.73 14.78 3.78
N ARG A 133 -4.17 15.50 2.79
CA ARG A 133 -4.87 16.61 2.14
C ARG A 133 -6.12 16.13 1.41
N PHE A 134 -6.05 14.97 0.75
CA PHE A 134 -7.20 14.45 -0.02
C PHE A 134 -8.45 14.16 0.83
N PHE A 135 -8.34 14.05 2.16
CA PHE A 135 -9.48 13.89 3.08
C PHE A 135 -10.13 15.20 3.51
N GLU A 136 -9.55 16.35 3.16
CA GLU A 136 -10.15 17.63 3.50
C GLU A 136 -11.51 17.78 2.82
N ALA A 137 -12.47 18.41 3.51
CA ALA A 137 -13.79 18.67 2.97
C ALA A 137 -13.83 19.93 2.07
N ASP A 138 -12.77 20.75 2.12
CA ASP A 138 -12.66 22.02 1.41
C ASP A 138 -11.28 22.10 0.75
N THR A 139 -11.24 22.58 -0.51
CA THR A 139 -10.00 22.78 -1.27
C THR A 139 -9.10 23.83 -0.65
N ALA A 140 -9.61 24.63 0.28
CA ALA A 140 -8.87 25.55 1.12
C ALA A 140 -8.63 25.01 2.55
N GLY A 141 -8.65 23.69 2.79
CA GLY A 141 -8.35 23.10 4.10
C GLY A 141 -6.94 23.40 4.65
N PRO A 142 -6.66 23.11 5.93
CA PRO A 142 -5.35 23.34 6.55
C PRO A 142 -4.13 22.81 5.77
N TYR A 143 -4.18 21.56 5.29
CA TYR A 143 -3.14 20.91 4.50
C TYR A 143 -3.01 21.56 3.11
N ALA A 144 -4.13 21.82 2.43
CA ALA A 144 -4.11 22.53 1.16
C ALA A 144 -3.50 23.94 1.29
N ARG A 145 -3.88 24.72 2.30
CA ARG A 145 -3.31 26.06 2.57
C ARG A 145 -1.82 26.01 2.92
N ALA A 146 -1.38 24.98 3.61
CA ALA A 146 0.03 24.75 3.89
C ALA A 146 0.82 24.25 2.67
N GLY A 147 0.15 23.88 1.57
CA GLY A 147 0.76 23.34 0.36
C GLY A 147 1.31 21.93 0.55
N VAL A 148 0.69 21.12 1.42
CA VAL A 148 1.11 19.74 1.66
C VAL A 148 0.77 18.87 0.45
N SER A 149 1.73 18.06 0.03
CA SER A 149 1.62 17.06 -1.03
C SER A 149 1.32 15.69 -0.43
N ASP A 150 0.38 14.97 -1.04
CA ASP A 150 0.03 13.59 -0.66
C ASP A 150 0.95 12.55 -1.31
N GLY A 151 1.97 13.00 -2.05
CA GLY A 151 2.98 12.14 -2.66
C GLY A 151 2.60 11.51 -4.00
N MET A 152 1.47 11.90 -4.59
CA MET A 152 1.00 11.42 -5.91
C MET A 152 0.91 12.51 -6.97
N ASP A 153 1.09 13.77 -6.58
CA ASP A 153 1.08 14.96 -7.44
C ASP A 153 2.49 15.36 -7.90
N ALA A 154 2.56 16.28 -8.87
CA ALA A 154 3.79 16.88 -9.37
C ALA A 154 4.21 18.12 -8.55
N SER A 155 4.37 17.98 -7.24
CA SER A 155 4.53 19.11 -6.31
C SER A 155 5.85 19.89 -6.45
N GLY A 156 6.89 19.29 -7.03
CA GLY A 156 8.21 19.91 -7.25
C GLY A 156 8.98 20.28 -5.97
N ILE A 157 8.57 19.77 -4.80
CA ILE A 157 9.21 20.02 -3.50
C ILE A 157 10.05 18.84 -3.04
N SER A 158 10.97 19.07 -2.09
CA SER A 158 11.67 17.99 -1.40
C SER A 158 10.78 17.34 -0.32
N LEU A 159 11.14 16.12 0.10
CA LEU A 159 10.48 15.48 1.25
C LEU A 159 10.61 16.33 2.51
N GLU A 160 11.78 16.92 2.76
CA GLU A 160 12.03 17.81 3.89
C GLU A 160 11.08 19.03 3.89
N GLU A 161 10.89 19.67 2.74
CA GLU A 161 9.94 20.78 2.61
C GLU A 161 8.50 20.32 2.83
N ASN A 162 8.11 19.15 2.30
CA ASN A 162 6.77 18.61 2.55
C ASN A 162 6.55 18.31 4.04
N LEU A 163 7.55 17.75 4.72
CA LEU A 163 7.50 17.49 6.16
C LEU A 163 7.44 18.78 6.99
N ARG A 164 8.15 19.84 6.58
CA ARG A 164 8.05 21.16 7.21
C ARG A 164 6.63 21.73 7.09
N ARG A 165 6.00 21.60 5.92
CA ARG A 165 4.60 22.01 5.70
C ARG A 165 3.64 21.17 6.54
N LEU A 166 3.83 19.86 6.56
CA LEU A 166 3.06 18.92 7.38
C LEU A 166 3.15 19.27 8.87
N ALA A 167 4.35 19.53 9.39
CA ALA A 167 4.56 19.91 10.78
C ALA A 167 3.94 21.29 11.14
N SER A 168 3.66 22.14 10.16
CA SER A 168 3.00 23.42 10.40
C SER A 168 1.49 23.32 10.62
N VAL A 169 0.89 22.18 10.26
CA VAL A 169 -0.54 21.91 10.44
C VAL A 169 -0.76 21.24 11.81
N PRO A 170 -1.73 21.69 12.62
CA PRO A 170 -2.02 21.04 13.89
C PRO A 170 -2.44 19.57 13.72
N LEU A 171 -2.01 18.73 14.65
CA LEU A 171 -2.49 17.35 14.76
C LEU A 171 -4.01 17.33 14.95
N LEU A 172 -4.66 16.35 14.31
CA LEU A 172 -6.11 16.14 14.38
C LEU A 172 -6.55 15.65 15.76
N TYR A 173 -5.68 14.92 16.46
CA TYR A 173 -5.92 14.37 17.79
C TYR A 173 -4.58 14.06 18.49
N GLU A 174 -4.63 13.80 19.80
CA GLU A 174 -3.47 13.43 20.60
C GLU A 174 -2.91 12.06 20.11
N PRO A 175 -1.60 11.93 19.82
CA PRO A 175 -1.03 10.68 19.36
C PRO A 175 -1.38 9.49 20.27
N GLY A 176 -1.90 8.42 19.67
CA GLY A 176 -2.32 7.19 20.36
C GLY A 176 -3.76 7.22 20.89
N THR A 177 -4.50 8.33 20.80
CA THR A 177 -5.89 8.37 21.31
C THR A 177 -6.93 8.01 20.26
N ALA A 178 -6.61 8.11 18.97
CA ALA A 178 -7.47 7.74 17.86
C ALA A 178 -6.66 7.14 16.70
N TRP A 179 -7.37 6.62 15.70
CA TRP A 179 -6.81 6.15 14.43
C TRP A 179 -7.25 7.06 13.30
N GLY A 180 -6.36 7.36 12.36
CA GLY A 180 -6.65 8.17 11.20
C GLY A 180 -5.60 8.00 10.12
N TYR A 181 -6.02 7.55 8.94
CA TYR A 181 -5.13 7.32 7.81
C TYR A 181 -4.44 8.61 7.35
N SER A 182 -3.12 8.55 7.13
CA SER A 182 -2.30 9.77 7.13
C SER A 182 -0.98 9.68 6.36
N LEU A 183 -0.32 10.82 6.19
CA LEU A 183 1.08 10.96 5.73
C LEU A 183 2.16 10.40 6.68
N ALA A 184 1.79 9.71 7.76
CA ALA A 184 2.72 9.09 8.69
C ALA A 184 3.80 8.20 8.04
N THR A 185 3.48 7.49 6.94
CA THR A 185 4.47 6.67 6.24
C THR A 185 5.52 7.51 5.49
N ASP A 186 5.20 8.74 5.09
CA ASP A 186 6.16 9.68 4.49
C ASP A 186 7.12 10.21 5.55
N VAL A 187 6.61 10.50 6.76
CA VAL A 187 7.43 10.80 7.95
C VAL A 187 8.32 9.61 8.30
N LEU A 188 7.78 8.39 8.28
CA LEU A 188 8.53 7.15 8.50
C LEU A 188 9.64 6.98 7.46
N GLY A 189 9.39 7.36 6.21
CA GLY A 189 10.40 7.37 5.15
C GLY A 189 11.60 8.27 5.46
N ALA A 190 11.36 9.48 5.97
CA ALA A 190 12.44 10.36 6.41
C ALA A 190 13.18 9.78 7.63
N LEU A 191 12.45 9.21 8.58
CA LEU A 191 13.01 8.56 9.75
C LEU A 191 13.91 7.36 9.38
N ILE A 192 13.49 6.53 8.42
CA ILE A 192 14.31 5.44 7.86
C ILE A 192 15.57 6.00 7.23
N ALA A 193 15.48 7.06 6.42
CA ALA A 193 16.66 7.66 5.78
C ALA A 193 17.68 8.16 6.83
N ARG A 194 17.20 8.81 7.89
CA ARG A 194 18.03 9.29 9.01
C ARG A 194 18.68 8.14 9.78
N ALA A 195 17.88 7.15 10.20
CA ALA A 195 18.36 6.01 10.97
C ALA A 195 19.30 5.11 10.16
N HIS A 196 19.04 4.96 8.86
CA HIS A 196 19.86 4.16 7.94
C HIS A 196 21.16 4.88 7.53
N GLY A 197 21.13 6.21 7.38
CA GLY A 197 22.26 7.02 6.92
C GLY A 197 22.38 7.13 5.40
N THR A 198 21.36 6.73 4.64
CA THR A 198 21.29 6.86 3.18
C THR A 198 19.92 7.39 2.75
N PRO A 199 19.76 7.92 1.53
CA PRO A 199 18.44 8.26 1.00
C PRO A 199 17.46 7.08 1.07
N LEU A 200 16.16 7.38 1.21
CA LEU A 200 15.11 6.36 1.41
C LEU A 200 15.10 5.27 0.32
N HIS A 201 15.31 5.64 -0.95
CA HIS A 201 15.34 4.67 -2.05
C HIS A 201 16.45 3.63 -1.88
N GLU A 202 17.64 4.05 -1.42
CA GLU A 202 18.75 3.14 -1.13
C GLU A 202 18.50 2.30 0.13
N ALA A 203 17.92 2.89 1.17
CA ALA A 203 17.60 2.16 2.40
C ALA A 203 16.57 1.05 2.11
N VAL A 204 15.48 1.37 1.40
CA VAL A 204 14.47 0.37 0.98
C VAL A 204 15.09 -0.70 0.08
N ARG A 205 16.02 -0.33 -0.82
CA ARG A 205 16.74 -1.29 -1.66
C ARG A 205 17.59 -2.26 -0.84
N GLN A 206 18.34 -1.76 0.13
CA GLN A 206 19.26 -2.58 0.94
C GLN A 206 18.52 -3.43 1.98
N LEU A 207 17.43 -2.89 2.55
CA LEU A 207 16.68 -3.55 3.62
C LEU A 207 15.60 -4.49 3.11
N VAL A 208 15.01 -4.23 1.92
CA VAL A 208 13.80 -4.94 1.45
C VAL A 208 13.95 -5.45 0.02
N THR A 209 13.99 -4.57 -0.98
CA THR A 209 13.80 -5.01 -2.37
C THR A 209 15.00 -5.79 -2.91
N GLY A 210 16.22 -5.46 -2.48
CA GLY A 210 17.43 -6.21 -2.81
C GLY A 210 17.43 -7.63 -2.23
N PRO A 211 17.31 -7.80 -0.90
CA PRO A 211 17.25 -9.13 -0.27
C PRO A 211 16.14 -10.04 -0.81
N LEU A 212 15.00 -9.47 -1.21
CA LEU A 212 13.86 -10.23 -1.74
C LEU A 212 13.87 -10.39 -3.28
N GLY A 213 14.86 -9.81 -3.97
CA GLY A 213 14.94 -9.87 -5.43
C GLY A 213 13.80 -9.13 -6.15
N MET A 214 13.25 -8.09 -5.53
CA MET A 214 12.20 -7.23 -6.09
C MET A 214 12.80 -6.18 -7.02
N VAL A 215 13.35 -6.62 -8.15
CA VAL A 215 14.21 -5.81 -9.03
C VAL A 215 13.48 -4.74 -9.84
N ASP A 216 12.17 -4.88 -10.01
CA ASP A 216 11.31 -3.93 -10.73
C ASP A 216 10.61 -2.94 -9.79
N THR A 217 10.88 -3.02 -8.48
CA THR A 217 10.23 -2.19 -7.46
C THR A 217 11.15 -1.09 -6.94
N GLY A 218 10.68 0.16 -6.98
CA GLY A 218 11.43 1.34 -6.56
C GLY A 218 10.64 2.64 -6.65
N PHE A 219 11.26 3.77 -6.34
CA PHE A 219 10.61 5.10 -6.36
C PHE A 219 10.58 5.76 -7.75
N VAL A 220 11.29 5.19 -8.72
CA VAL A 220 11.31 5.62 -10.12
C VAL A 220 11.17 4.37 -10.97
N ALA A 221 10.24 4.37 -11.93
CA ALA A 221 10.07 3.28 -12.87
C ALA A 221 11.25 3.26 -13.86
N ARG A 222 11.94 2.12 -13.94
CA ARG A 222 13.15 1.96 -14.77
C ARG A 222 12.85 1.83 -16.26
N ASP A 223 11.73 1.18 -16.58
CA ASP A 223 11.28 0.95 -17.94
C ASP A 223 9.87 1.53 -18.14
N PRO A 224 9.76 2.73 -18.74
CA PRO A 224 8.48 3.36 -19.02
C PRO A 224 7.56 2.51 -19.92
N GLN A 225 8.11 1.65 -20.79
CA GLN A 225 7.32 0.85 -21.72
C GLN A 225 6.56 -0.28 -21.01
N ARG A 226 7.03 -0.71 -19.83
CA ARG A 226 6.34 -1.70 -18.99
C ARG A 226 5.29 -1.09 -18.08
N VAL A 227 5.26 0.23 -17.91
CA VAL A 227 4.30 0.86 -17.00
C VAL A 227 2.89 0.84 -17.58
N ALA A 228 1.93 0.32 -16.83
CA ALA A 228 0.52 0.35 -17.20
C ALA A 228 -0.01 1.80 -17.16
N THR A 229 -0.78 2.17 -18.19
CA THR A 229 -1.50 3.44 -18.25
C THR A 229 -2.61 3.42 -17.21
N ALA A 230 -2.71 4.47 -16.38
CA ALA A 230 -3.74 4.58 -15.36
C ALA A 230 -5.04 5.12 -15.95
N TYR A 231 -6.16 4.57 -15.50
CA TYR A 231 -7.53 4.93 -15.89
C TYR A 231 -8.37 5.24 -14.66
N VAL A 232 -9.37 6.10 -14.83
CA VAL A 232 -10.35 6.44 -13.80
C VAL A 232 -11.68 5.82 -14.20
N ASN A 233 -12.37 5.19 -13.26
CA ASN A 233 -13.73 4.71 -13.39
C ASN A 233 -14.61 5.87 -13.83
N ASP A 234 -15.31 5.69 -14.94
CA ASP A 234 -16.21 6.69 -15.50
C ASP A 234 -17.29 5.99 -16.34
N ALA A 235 -18.34 6.74 -16.70
CA ALA A 235 -19.46 6.25 -17.51
C ALA A 235 -19.40 6.86 -18.93
N PRO A 236 -19.60 6.05 -20.00
CA PRO A 236 -19.97 4.63 -19.99
C PRO A 236 -18.81 3.67 -19.73
N GLN A 237 -17.57 4.15 -19.75
CA GLN A 237 -16.37 3.35 -19.56
C GLN A 237 -15.25 4.21 -18.94
N PRO A 238 -14.22 3.60 -18.33
CA PRO A 238 -13.10 4.32 -17.75
C PRO A 238 -12.40 5.23 -18.75
N HIS A 239 -12.08 6.46 -18.36
CA HIS A 239 -11.21 7.34 -19.15
C HIS A 239 -9.76 7.25 -18.67
N ARG A 240 -8.83 7.63 -19.55
CA ARG A 240 -7.40 7.69 -19.20
C ARG A 240 -7.17 8.82 -18.21
N LEU A 241 -6.52 8.54 -17.08
CA LEU A 241 -6.18 9.52 -16.06
C LEU A 241 -5.26 10.60 -16.65
N ALA A 242 -5.69 11.86 -16.58
CA ALA A 242 -4.92 12.99 -17.06
C ALA A 242 -3.89 13.47 -16.03
N GLU A 243 -2.85 14.15 -16.50
CA GLU A 243 -1.86 14.80 -15.64
C GLU A 243 -2.51 15.96 -14.87
N GLY A 244 -2.36 15.97 -13.55
CA GLY A 244 -2.97 16.95 -12.65
C GLY A 244 -4.45 16.73 -12.36
N GLU A 245 -5.06 15.66 -12.87
CA GLU A 245 -6.46 15.34 -12.60
C GLU A 245 -6.67 15.04 -11.11
N THR A 246 -7.73 15.61 -10.54
CA THR A 246 -8.11 15.36 -9.15
C THR A 246 -9.34 14.47 -9.10
N VAL A 247 -9.21 13.30 -8.48
CA VAL A 247 -10.27 12.30 -8.41
C VAL A 247 -10.53 11.94 -6.95
N SER A 248 -11.78 12.09 -6.51
CA SER A 248 -12.15 11.73 -5.14
C SER A 248 -12.50 10.25 -5.00
N ALA A 249 -11.90 9.59 -4.01
CA ALA A 249 -12.22 8.22 -3.61
C ALA A 249 -13.35 8.16 -2.58
N PHE A 250 -13.65 9.28 -1.92
CA PHE A 250 -14.53 9.35 -0.78
C PHE A 250 -15.54 10.48 -0.97
N GLU A 251 -16.81 10.20 -0.69
CA GLU A 251 -17.85 11.21 -0.74
C GLU A 251 -17.52 12.36 0.21
N GLY A 252 -17.69 13.60 -0.26
CA GLY A 252 -17.44 14.81 0.54
C GLY A 252 -15.96 15.19 0.73
N ALA A 253 -15.02 14.40 0.19
CA ALA A 253 -13.59 14.72 0.23
C ALA A 253 -13.12 15.42 -1.06
N VAL A 254 -12.13 16.31 -0.96
CA VAL A 254 -11.57 17.03 -2.13
C VAL A 254 -10.91 16.12 -3.16
N GLY A 255 -10.44 14.94 -2.73
CA GLY A 255 -9.85 13.93 -3.60
C GLY A 255 -8.35 14.09 -3.83
N ILE A 256 -7.81 13.14 -4.58
CA ILE A 256 -6.37 13.01 -4.81
C ILE A 256 -6.03 13.65 -6.14
N THR A 257 -5.09 14.61 -6.14
CA THR A 257 -4.47 15.11 -7.36
C THR A 257 -3.39 14.13 -7.83
N TYR A 258 -3.52 13.64 -9.05
CA TYR A 258 -2.61 12.65 -9.62
C TYR A 258 -1.68 13.24 -10.67
N SER A 259 -0.44 12.78 -10.62
CA SER A 259 0.56 12.95 -11.67
C SER A 259 1.03 11.57 -12.13
N PRO A 260 0.45 11.01 -13.22
CA PRO A 260 0.99 9.79 -13.80
C PRO A 260 2.47 9.94 -14.20
N SER A 261 2.91 11.13 -14.62
CA SER A 261 4.30 11.35 -15.02
C SER A 261 5.30 11.32 -13.86
N ARG A 262 4.86 11.61 -12.62
CA ARG A 262 5.69 11.60 -11.40
C ARG A 262 6.59 10.38 -11.27
N ILE A 263 6.10 9.19 -11.62
CA ILE A 263 6.85 7.94 -11.43
C ILE A 263 8.09 7.81 -12.33
N PHE A 264 8.22 8.69 -13.33
CA PHE A 264 9.36 8.75 -14.24
C PHE A 264 10.34 9.87 -13.87
N ASP A 265 9.99 10.74 -12.92
CA ASP A 265 10.81 11.87 -12.52
C ASP A 265 11.78 11.46 -11.40
N PRO A 266 13.11 11.40 -11.64
CA PRO A 266 14.08 11.09 -10.60
C PRO A 266 14.24 12.19 -9.55
N GLN A 267 13.71 13.40 -9.79
CA GLN A 267 13.70 14.50 -8.83
C GLN A 267 12.46 14.48 -7.92
N ALA A 268 11.43 13.70 -8.24
CA ALA A 268 10.29 13.53 -7.36
C ALA A 268 10.75 12.91 -6.04
N PHE A 269 10.40 13.56 -4.91
CA PHE A 269 10.83 13.06 -3.60
C PHE A 269 10.28 11.64 -3.34
N PRO A 270 11.02 10.77 -2.63
CA PRO A 270 10.58 9.41 -2.37
C PRO A 270 9.46 9.40 -1.31
N SER A 271 8.20 9.50 -1.74
CA SER A 271 7.03 9.39 -0.86
C SER A 271 6.92 7.95 -0.34
N GLY A 272 7.22 7.74 0.94
CA GLY A 272 7.12 6.40 1.55
C GLY A 272 5.70 5.86 1.55
N GLY A 273 4.70 6.74 1.61
CA GLY A 273 3.29 6.37 1.62
C GLY A 273 2.71 6.05 0.25
N ALA A 274 3.23 6.62 -0.85
CA ALA A 274 2.57 6.53 -2.16
C ALA A 274 3.48 6.47 -3.40
N GLY A 275 4.78 6.70 -3.26
CA GLY A 275 5.64 7.10 -4.37
C GLY A 275 6.29 5.98 -5.18
N MET A 276 6.03 4.71 -4.90
CA MET A 276 6.72 3.59 -5.56
C MET A 276 6.01 3.10 -6.83
N ALA A 277 6.78 2.43 -7.69
CA ALA A 277 6.33 1.53 -8.74
C ALA A 277 6.80 0.11 -8.44
N GLY A 278 6.11 -0.89 -8.98
CA GLY A 278 6.49 -2.29 -8.86
C GLY A 278 5.57 -3.23 -9.63
N THR A 279 5.85 -4.52 -9.56
CA THR A 279 5.05 -5.58 -10.18
C THR A 279 4.25 -6.35 -9.13
N ALA A 280 3.16 -7.01 -9.54
CA ALA A 280 2.41 -7.89 -8.66
C ALA A 280 3.30 -9.01 -8.09
N GLN A 281 4.24 -9.51 -8.90
CA GLN A 281 5.18 -10.55 -8.51
C GLN A 281 6.13 -10.10 -7.41
N ASP A 282 6.65 -8.87 -7.47
CA ASP A 282 7.51 -8.31 -6.45
C ASP A 282 6.77 -8.13 -5.12
N LEU A 283 5.53 -7.61 -5.15
CA LEU A 283 4.72 -7.52 -3.94
C LEU A 283 4.46 -8.90 -3.34
N LEU A 284 4.10 -9.88 -4.18
CA LEU A 284 3.83 -11.24 -3.70
C LEU A 284 5.06 -11.87 -3.03
N ARG A 285 6.28 -11.58 -3.50
CA ARG A 285 7.53 -12.02 -2.82
C ARG A 285 7.64 -11.46 -1.41
N LEU A 286 7.32 -10.18 -1.21
CA LEU A 286 7.29 -9.56 0.12
C LEU A 286 6.23 -10.22 1.00
N LEU A 287 5.00 -10.34 0.51
CA LEU A 287 3.89 -10.91 1.26
C LEU A 287 4.19 -12.36 1.68
N GLU A 288 4.73 -13.19 0.79
CA GLU A 288 5.09 -14.57 1.09
C GLU A 288 6.29 -14.68 2.04
N ALA A 289 7.30 -13.81 1.90
CA ALA A 289 8.42 -13.77 2.84
C ALA A 289 7.95 -13.44 4.27
N LEU A 290 7.01 -12.49 4.41
CA LEU A 290 6.41 -12.16 5.70
C LEU A 290 5.49 -13.28 6.20
N ARG A 291 4.62 -13.85 5.35
CA ARG A 291 3.65 -14.89 5.73
C ARG A 291 4.35 -16.14 6.27
N GLN A 292 5.40 -16.60 5.58
CA GLN A 292 6.10 -17.84 5.89
C GLN A 292 7.02 -17.72 7.13
N GLY A 293 7.40 -16.51 7.54
CA GLY A 293 8.24 -16.33 8.72
C GLY A 293 9.62 -16.99 8.59
N CYS A 294 10.19 -16.99 7.40
CA CYS A 294 11.54 -17.51 7.15
C CYS A 294 12.55 -16.49 7.68
N GLY A 295 12.84 -16.54 9.00
CA GLY A 295 13.55 -15.54 9.82
C GLY A 295 14.94 -15.03 9.36
N ALA A 296 15.35 -15.30 8.12
CA ALA A 296 16.52 -14.72 7.50
C ALA A 296 16.28 -13.33 6.87
N PHE A 297 15.02 -12.89 6.68
CA PHE A 297 14.68 -11.56 6.18
C PHE A 297 14.25 -10.58 7.28
N LEU A 298 13.28 -10.98 8.11
CA LEU A 298 12.83 -10.25 9.29
C LEU A 298 12.52 -11.28 10.40
N PRO A 299 12.97 -11.07 11.65
CA PRO A 299 12.66 -12.00 12.74
C PRO A 299 11.15 -12.16 12.96
N ASN A 300 10.73 -13.39 13.29
CA ASN A 300 9.30 -13.74 13.41
C ASN A 300 8.56 -12.96 14.48
N GLU A 301 9.24 -12.52 15.54
CA GLU A 301 8.68 -11.63 16.56
C GLU A 301 8.22 -10.30 15.97
N TRP A 302 9.00 -9.72 15.05
CA TRP A 302 8.65 -8.45 14.40
C TRP A 302 7.56 -8.64 13.35
N ILE A 303 7.51 -9.79 12.68
CA ILE A 303 6.38 -10.14 11.81
C ILE A 303 5.09 -10.30 12.63
N ALA A 304 5.15 -10.98 13.77
CA ALA A 304 4.02 -11.11 14.68
C ALA A 304 3.57 -9.74 15.22
N GLU A 305 4.52 -8.86 15.55
CA GLU A 305 4.25 -7.49 15.98
C GLU A 305 3.62 -6.64 14.87
N MET A 306 4.08 -6.81 13.62
CA MET A 306 3.52 -6.17 12.44
C MET A 306 2.06 -6.55 12.23
N ALA A 307 1.72 -7.80 12.50
CA ALA A 307 0.40 -8.40 12.35
C ALA A 307 -0.54 -8.21 13.55
N ARG A 308 -0.03 -7.73 14.69
CA ARG A 308 -0.85 -7.48 15.88
C ARG A 308 -1.67 -6.22 15.65
N ASP A 309 -2.94 -6.23 16.05
CA ASP A 309 -3.76 -5.02 16.09
C ASP A 309 -3.16 -3.99 17.06
N GLN A 310 -2.94 -2.77 16.57
CA GLN A 310 -2.33 -1.65 17.30
C GLN A 310 -3.37 -0.55 17.61
N THR A 311 -4.66 -0.77 17.34
CA THR A 311 -5.70 0.24 17.56
C THR A 311 -6.35 0.15 18.94
N ASP A 312 -5.95 -0.81 19.78
CA ASP A 312 -6.55 -1.14 21.07
C ASP A 312 -8.08 -1.26 21.01
N GLY A 313 -8.60 -1.88 19.95
CA GLY A 313 -10.03 -2.09 19.77
C GLY A 313 -10.79 -0.90 19.16
N ARG A 314 -10.12 0.22 18.86
CA ARG A 314 -10.75 1.35 18.16
C ARG A 314 -11.15 0.92 16.74
N GLU A 315 -12.36 1.30 16.34
CA GLU A 315 -12.87 1.06 14.99
C GLU A 315 -12.15 1.93 13.97
N LEU A 316 -11.89 1.36 12.80
CA LEU A 316 -11.47 2.10 11.62
C LEU A 316 -12.72 2.67 10.94
N PRO A 317 -12.74 3.97 10.58
CA PRO A 317 -13.79 4.53 9.73
C PRO A 317 -13.98 3.70 8.46
N ASP A 318 -15.24 3.38 8.13
CA ASP A 318 -15.66 2.66 6.93
C ASP A 318 -15.03 1.26 6.74
N ALA A 319 -14.49 0.66 7.79
CA ALA A 319 -13.91 -0.68 7.77
C ALA A 319 -14.31 -1.48 9.04
N PRO A 320 -15.60 -1.77 9.22
CA PRO A 320 -16.09 -2.47 10.40
C PRO A 320 -15.44 -3.86 10.51
N GLY A 321 -15.06 -4.24 11.74
CA GLY A 321 -14.40 -5.52 12.00
C GLY A 321 -12.90 -5.54 11.67
N PHE A 322 -12.33 -4.46 11.15
CA PHE A 322 -10.89 -4.32 10.94
C PHE A 322 -10.23 -3.50 12.05
N GLY A 323 -9.01 -3.88 12.41
CA GLY A 323 -8.04 -3.08 13.15
C GLY A 323 -6.89 -2.69 12.23
N PHE A 324 -5.80 -2.18 12.79
CA PHE A 324 -4.62 -1.78 12.01
C PHE A 324 -3.33 -2.21 12.69
N GLY A 325 -2.47 -2.90 11.94
CA GLY A 325 -1.15 -3.36 12.39
C GLY A 325 -0.07 -2.32 12.14
N LEU A 326 1.15 -2.77 11.87
CA LEU A 326 2.27 -1.90 11.49
C LEU A 326 2.43 -1.92 9.96
N GLY A 327 1.63 -1.10 9.27
CA GLY A 327 1.70 -0.90 7.82
C GLY A 327 0.54 -1.45 6.99
N PHE A 328 -0.38 -2.23 7.59
CA PHE A 328 -1.57 -2.76 6.92
C PHE A 328 -2.73 -3.00 7.90
N SER A 329 -3.95 -3.17 7.40
CA SER A 329 -5.10 -3.52 8.23
C SER A 329 -5.11 -4.99 8.61
N VAL A 330 -5.72 -5.30 9.75
CA VAL A 330 -5.83 -6.66 10.30
C VAL A 330 -7.30 -6.96 10.56
N LEU A 331 -7.82 -8.05 9.99
CA LEU A 331 -9.21 -8.46 10.22
C LEU A 331 -9.37 -8.99 11.65
N ARG A 332 -10.22 -8.36 12.45
CA ARG A 332 -10.54 -8.76 13.84
C ARG A 332 -11.78 -9.63 13.89
N ASP A 333 -12.85 -9.20 13.22
CA ASP A 333 -14.15 -9.86 13.22
C ASP A 333 -14.65 -10.07 11.78
N PRO A 334 -14.50 -11.29 11.24
CA PRO A 334 -14.98 -11.64 9.90
C PRO A 334 -16.49 -11.52 9.72
N VAL A 335 -17.28 -11.72 10.79
CA VAL A 335 -18.75 -11.63 10.72
C VAL A 335 -19.15 -10.17 10.56
N LEU A 336 -18.58 -9.29 11.39
CA LEU A 336 -18.83 -7.85 11.30
C LEU A 336 -18.34 -7.26 9.97
N ALA A 337 -17.23 -7.79 9.44
CA ALA A 337 -16.68 -7.39 8.14
C ALA A 337 -17.39 -8.03 6.93
N ALA A 338 -18.37 -8.92 7.15
CA ALA A 338 -19.01 -9.73 6.11
C ALA A 338 -17.99 -10.37 5.14
N SER A 339 -16.94 -10.97 5.70
CA SER A 339 -15.83 -11.53 4.92
C SER A 339 -15.69 -13.04 5.15
N PRO A 340 -15.40 -13.84 4.10
CA PRO A 340 -15.01 -15.24 4.24
C PRO A 340 -13.57 -15.42 4.72
N GLU A 341 -12.80 -14.33 4.80
CA GLU A 341 -11.41 -14.34 5.28
C GLU A 341 -11.33 -14.71 6.77
N SER A 342 -10.24 -15.37 7.17
CA SER A 342 -10.01 -15.73 8.57
C SER A 342 -9.63 -14.51 9.41
N ALA A 343 -9.99 -14.51 10.69
CA ALA A 343 -9.47 -13.51 11.64
C ALA A 343 -7.94 -13.51 11.64
N GLY A 344 -7.34 -12.31 11.71
CA GLY A 344 -5.91 -12.07 11.55
C GLY A 344 -5.45 -11.85 10.10
N THR A 345 -6.35 -11.90 9.12
CA THR A 345 -6.02 -11.59 7.71
C THR A 345 -5.48 -10.17 7.55
N TRP A 346 -4.36 -10.05 6.86
CA TRP A 346 -3.73 -8.76 6.53
C TRP A 346 -4.34 -8.24 5.24
N ARG A 347 -4.68 -6.95 5.18
CA ARG A 347 -5.15 -6.33 3.93
C ARG A 347 -4.62 -4.93 3.75
N TRP A 348 -4.46 -4.54 2.50
CA TRP A 348 -4.38 -3.14 2.11
C TRP A 348 -4.66 -2.98 0.61
N GLY A 349 -4.43 -1.78 0.09
CA GLY A 349 -4.61 -1.48 -1.32
C GLY A 349 -3.79 -0.29 -1.78
N GLY A 350 -4.13 0.21 -2.97
CA GLY A 350 -3.47 1.36 -3.58
C GLY A 350 -4.45 2.17 -4.42
N ALA A 351 -4.36 3.48 -4.31
CA ALA A 351 -5.26 4.43 -4.94
C ALA A 351 -5.33 4.29 -6.47
N TYR A 352 -4.25 3.81 -7.11
CA TYR A 352 -4.21 3.49 -8.55
C TYR A 352 -5.04 2.27 -8.99
N GLY A 353 -5.75 1.59 -8.06
CA GLY A 353 -6.61 0.45 -8.36
C GLY A 353 -6.06 -0.89 -7.87
N HIS A 354 -5.44 -0.95 -6.70
CA HIS A 354 -4.82 -2.18 -6.20
C HIS A 354 -5.47 -2.69 -4.94
N SER A 355 -5.52 -4.00 -4.79
CA SER A 355 -5.88 -4.68 -3.56
C SER A 355 -5.01 -5.92 -3.36
N TRP A 356 -4.73 -6.26 -2.10
CA TRP A 356 -4.04 -7.49 -1.74
C TRP A 356 -4.47 -7.93 -0.35
N PHE A 357 -4.37 -9.23 -0.09
CA PHE A 357 -4.58 -9.77 1.24
C PHE A 357 -3.71 -11.00 1.52
N VAL A 358 -3.49 -11.27 2.80
CA VAL A 358 -2.79 -12.46 3.29
C VAL A 358 -3.61 -13.09 4.41
N ASP A 359 -4.21 -14.24 4.14
CA ASP A 359 -4.85 -15.08 5.14
C ASP A 359 -3.88 -16.18 5.57
N ARG A 360 -3.24 -15.97 6.74
CA ARG A 360 -2.26 -16.91 7.27
C ARG A 360 -2.88 -18.24 7.69
N ALA A 361 -4.12 -18.25 8.17
CA ALA A 361 -4.79 -19.47 8.62
C ALA A 361 -5.08 -20.40 7.43
N GLN A 362 -5.31 -19.83 6.25
CA GLN A 362 -5.48 -20.58 4.99
C GLN A 362 -4.20 -20.76 4.18
N GLY A 363 -3.08 -20.21 4.66
CA GLY A 363 -1.81 -20.21 3.96
C GLY A 363 -1.82 -19.39 2.67
N LEU A 364 -2.74 -18.43 2.54
CA LEU A 364 -3.12 -17.80 1.28
C LEU A 364 -2.58 -16.36 1.18
N SER A 365 -2.02 -16.01 0.02
CA SER A 365 -1.68 -14.63 -0.35
C SER A 365 -2.24 -14.31 -1.73
N VAL A 366 -2.95 -13.19 -1.85
CA VAL A 366 -3.57 -12.74 -3.10
C VAL A 366 -3.11 -11.32 -3.41
N VAL A 367 -2.66 -11.10 -4.64
CA VAL A 367 -2.33 -9.77 -5.17
C VAL A 367 -3.18 -9.51 -6.42
N ALA A 368 -3.88 -8.38 -6.43
CA ALA A 368 -4.68 -7.91 -7.54
C ALA A 368 -4.28 -6.48 -7.90
N PHE A 369 -3.44 -6.35 -8.93
CA PHE A 369 -3.07 -5.04 -9.46
C PHE A 369 -3.91 -4.75 -10.69
N THR A 370 -4.60 -3.61 -10.69
CA THR A 370 -5.30 -3.11 -11.86
C THR A 370 -4.73 -1.79 -12.28
N ASN A 371 -5.17 -1.29 -13.42
CA ASN A 371 -4.86 0.06 -13.86
C ASN A 371 -6.09 0.98 -13.84
N THR A 372 -7.09 0.68 -13.00
CA THR A 372 -8.36 1.42 -12.95
C THR A 372 -8.73 1.85 -11.53
N LEU A 373 -8.70 3.17 -11.29
CA LEU A 373 -9.13 3.83 -10.07
C LEU A 373 -10.66 3.91 -10.02
N TYR A 374 -11.38 3.68 -8.95
CA TYR A 374 -11.01 2.97 -7.73
C TYR A 374 -11.58 1.54 -7.74
N GLU A 375 -12.02 1.02 -8.89
CA GLU A 375 -12.62 -0.32 -9.01
C GLU A 375 -11.73 -1.39 -8.40
N GLY A 376 -10.43 -1.35 -8.71
CA GLY A 376 -9.46 -2.33 -8.20
C GLY A 376 -9.04 -2.15 -6.74
N MET A 377 -9.42 -1.02 -6.10
CA MET A 377 -9.08 -0.69 -4.71
C MET A 377 -10.26 -0.91 -3.75
N SER A 378 -11.43 -0.40 -4.11
CA SER A 378 -12.62 -0.37 -3.25
C SER A 378 -13.92 -0.62 -4.02
N GLY A 379 -13.85 -0.91 -5.31
CA GLY A 379 -15.02 -1.26 -6.10
C GLY A 379 -15.42 -2.73 -5.95
N ARG A 380 -16.46 -3.10 -6.70
CA ARG A 380 -17.07 -4.44 -6.65
C ARG A 380 -16.08 -5.54 -7.00
N PHE A 381 -15.14 -5.27 -7.91
CA PHE A 381 -14.10 -6.23 -8.30
C PHE A 381 -13.34 -6.83 -7.10
N VAL A 382 -13.07 -6.05 -6.05
CA VAL A 382 -12.31 -6.52 -4.88
C VAL A 382 -13.05 -7.62 -4.14
N THR A 383 -14.35 -7.45 -3.91
CA THR A 383 -15.19 -8.46 -3.25
C THR A 383 -15.47 -9.65 -4.16
N ASP A 384 -15.76 -9.41 -5.44
CA ASP A 384 -16.02 -10.48 -6.41
C ASP A 384 -14.79 -11.40 -6.57
N LEU A 385 -13.57 -10.83 -6.59
CA LEU A 385 -12.34 -11.60 -6.70
C LEU A 385 -12.06 -12.39 -5.42
N ARG A 386 -12.21 -11.78 -4.24
CA ARG A 386 -12.08 -12.47 -2.95
C ARG A 386 -13.01 -13.69 -2.91
N ASP A 387 -14.28 -13.49 -3.23
CA ASP A 387 -15.29 -14.56 -3.18
C ASP A 387 -15.06 -15.64 -4.25
N ALA A 388 -14.50 -15.26 -5.40
CA ALA A 388 -14.05 -16.21 -6.43
C ALA A 388 -12.94 -17.13 -5.90
N VAL A 389 -11.95 -16.57 -5.19
CA VAL A 389 -10.84 -17.31 -4.57
C VAL A 389 -11.39 -18.25 -3.49
N TYR A 390 -12.11 -17.73 -2.49
CA TYR A 390 -12.61 -18.54 -1.38
C TYR A 390 -13.62 -19.59 -1.82
N GLY A 391 -14.47 -19.31 -2.81
CA GLY A 391 -15.45 -20.28 -3.30
C GLY A 391 -14.85 -21.47 -4.07
N ALA A 392 -13.54 -21.49 -4.32
CA ALA A 392 -12.80 -22.64 -4.86
C ALA A 392 -11.91 -23.34 -3.83
N LEU A 393 -11.67 -22.71 -2.67
CA LEU A 393 -10.96 -23.33 -1.56
C LEU A 393 -12.02 -24.08 -0.74
N GLU A 394 -12.08 -25.40 -0.87
CA GLU A 394 -13.00 -26.23 -0.09
C GLU A 394 -12.90 -25.86 1.41
N VAL A 395 -14.05 -25.52 2.01
CA VAL A 395 -14.18 -25.36 3.45
C VAL A 395 -13.91 -26.74 4.05
N ARG A 396 -12.75 -26.92 4.68
CA ARG A 396 -12.45 -28.14 5.43
C ARG A 396 -13.32 -28.25 6.67
#